data_AF-A0A438CX08-F1
#
_entry.id   AF-A0A438CX08-F1
#
_cell.length_a   1.000
_cell.length_b   1.000
_cell.length_c   1.000
_cell.angle_alpha   90.00
_cell.angle_beta   90.00
_cell.angle_gamma   90.00
#
_symmetry.space_group_name_H-M   'P 1'
#
loop_
_entity.id
_entity.type
_entity.pdbx_description
1 polymer ?
#
loop_
_entity_poly.entity_id
_entity_poly.type
_entity_poly.pdbx_seq_one_letter_code
_entity_poly.pdbx_strand_id
1 'polypeptide(L)'
;MEYLGYVFVGIVTLLLVCIPHWLRSWRKPQCNGKLPPGSMGWPILGETLQFSTPYTNRGVSPFIRKRMDRYGPLFRTKLLGWPFVVSADPDVSRFVLQQEGKLFHCWYMESFDNLFGPQNVLSSQGALHKCLRSLILSQFGSESLRTRVLSQVEDLVLKKLQLWSNHTSVDLKEGITSMMFDFTAKMICNYDESKTPEKLRENYSAFLSGLISFPLNIPGTSYWKCLKGRERARKTLRNRLLERLASPEREHKDIMDFIIQEMKKDDTILTEEIAVDLLFGLPFGANETTSSTLILAVQYLGSHPSALAEITREHESILRNRKQKDSGITWEEYKSMSFTMMVVNETVRMGSILPSIFRKVDKDIEIKGTVWID
;
A
#
# COMPACT_ATOMS: atom_id res chain seq x y z
N MET A 1 22.59 -56.44 7.97
CA MET A 1 21.25 -56.22 8.57
C MET A 1 21.35 -55.51 9.93
N GLU A 2 22.22 -55.93 10.84
CA GLU A 2 22.35 -55.32 12.18
C GLU A 2 22.81 -53.85 12.17
N TYR A 3 23.76 -53.49 11.30
CA TYR A 3 24.28 -52.12 11.21
C TYR A 3 23.22 -51.07 10.82
N LEU A 4 22.29 -51.45 9.93
CA LEU A 4 21.14 -50.62 9.55
C LEU A 4 20.17 -50.43 10.72
N GLY A 5 20.03 -51.43 11.60
CA GLY A 5 19.21 -51.34 12.81
C GLY A 5 19.77 -50.33 13.82
N TYR A 6 21.09 -50.34 14.05
CA TYR A 6 21.73 -49.37 14.96
C TYR A 6 21.65 -47.93 14.44
N VAL A 7 21.83 -47.73 13.13
CA VAL A 7 21.67 -46.40 12.50
C VAL A 7 20.22 -45.93 12.61
N PHE A 8 19.24 -46.80 12.38
CA PHE A 8 17.82 -46.46 12.51
C PHE A 8 17.45 -46.08 13.95
N VAL A 9 17.89 -46.86 14.95
CA VAL A 9 17.65 -46.56 16.37
C VAL A 9 18.34 -45.24 16.77
N GLY A 10 19.55 -44.98 16.28
CA GLY A 10 20.25 -43.71 16.50
C GLY A 10 19.48 -42.51 15.94
N ILE A 11 18.98 -42.61 14.70
CA ILE A 11 18.17 -41.55 14.06
C ILE A 11 16.86 -41.34 14.84
N VAL A 12 16.15 -42.40 15.20
CA VAL A 12 14.89 -42.30 15.96
C VAL A 12 15.12 -41.64 17.32
N THR A 13 16.17 -42.02 18.03
CA THR A 13 16.50 -41.44 19.34
C THR A 13 16.88 -39.96 19.21
N LEU A 14 17.66 -39.60 18.19
CA LEU A 14 18.03 -38.22 17.90
C LEU A 14 16.80 -37.37 17.55
N LEU A 15 15.88 -37.90 16.73
CA LEU A 15 14.61 -37.23 16.46
C LEU A 15 13.74 -37.08 17.72
N LEU A 16 13.67 -38.10 18.57
CA LEU A 16 12.89 -38.06 19.83
C LEU A 16 13.43 -37.05 20.85
N VAL A 17 14.71 -36.70 20.82
CA VAL A 17 15.30 -35.70 21.72
C VAL A 17 15.35 -34.31 21.06
N CYS A 18 15.78 -34.23 19.81
CA CYS A 18 15.92 -32.96 19.09
C CYS A 18 14.57 -32.32 18.78
N ILE A 19 13.54 -33.10 18.40
CA ILE A 19 12.23 -32.53 18.06
C ILE A 19 11.57 -31.86 19.27
N PRO A 20 11.46 -32.48 20.46
CA PRO A 20 10.88 -31.80 21.63
C PRO A 20 11.71 -30.63 22.12
N HIS A 21 13.05 -30.74 22.07
CA HIS A 21 13.93 -29.62 22.46
C HIS A 21 13.75 -28.44 21.51
N TRP A 22 13.73 -28.69 20.21
CA TRP A 22 13.47 -27.69 19.17
C TRP A 22 12.08 -27.08 19.32
N LEU A 23 11.03 -27.89 19.53
CA LEU A 23 9.66 -27.43 19.77
C LEU A 23 9.56 -26.57 21.05
N ARG A 24 10.30 -26.92 22.12
CA ARG A 24 10.31 -26.16 23.37
C ARG A 24 11.00 -24.81 23.20
N SER A 25 12.19 -24.81 22.59
CA SER A 25 12.92 -23.58 22.23
C SER A 25 12.09 -22.68 21.32
N TRP A 26 11.36 -23.28 20.38
CA TRP A 26 10.49 -22.55 19.46
C TRP A 26 9.24 -21.98 20.12
N ARG A 27 8.61 -22.67 21.08
CA ARG A 27 7.47 -22.14 21.84
C ARG A 27 7.88 -21.04 22.82
N LYS A 28 9.09 -21.12 23.37
CA LYS A 28 9.66 -20.18 24.34
C LYS A 28 11.05 -19.72 23.88
N PRO A 29 11.12 -18.71 22.98
CA PRO A 29 12.39 -18.09 22.62
C PRO A 29 13.05 -17.53 23.88
N GLN A 30 14.38 -17.68 23.96
CA GLN A 30 15.17 -17.09 25.03
C GLN A 30 15.15 -15.57 24.91
N CYS A 31 14.88 -14.88 26.02
CA CYS A 31 14.82 -13.43 26.10
C CYS A 31 15.25 -12.99 27.50
N ASN A 32 16.05 -11.92 27.59
CA ASN A 32 16.36 -11.25 28.84
C ASN A 32 15.22 -10.28 29.20
N GLY A 33 14.09 -10.83 29.64
CA GLY A 33 12.91 -10.06 30.02
C GLY A 33 11.60 -10.79 29.73
N LYS A 34 10.50 -10.05 29.80
CA LYS A 34 9.16 -10.59 29.55
C LYS A 34 8.72 -10.27 28.12
N LEU A 35 8.55 -11.27 27.28
CA LEU A 35 7.97 -11.08 25.94
C LEU A 35 6.47 -10.76 26.02
N PRO A 36 5.88 -10.08 25.01
CA PRO A 36 4.43 -9.95 24.89
C PRO A 36 3.73 -11.31 24.92
N PRO A 37 2.52 -11.41 25.49
CA PRO A 37 1.74 -12.64 25.47
C PRO A 37 1.42 -13.05 24.03
N GLY A 38 1.29 -14.34 23.73
CA GLY A 38 0.91 -14.78 22.38
C GLY A 38 1.40 -16.17 22.00
N SER A 39 1.15 -16.53 20.74
CA SER A 39 1.37 -17.88 20.18
C SER A 39 2.29 -17.84 18.97
N MET A 40 3.31 -18.70 18.94
CA MET A 40 4.19 -18.83 17.77
C MET A 40 3.61 -19.74 16.67
N GLY A 41 2.40 -20.29 16.84
CA GLY A 41 1.65 -21.00 15.79
C GLY A 41 2.12 -22.43 15.54
N TRP A 42 2.38 -22.79 14.27
CA TRP A 42 3.01 -24.03 13.79
C TRP A 42 4.49 -23.83 13.46
N PRO A 43 5.37 -24.83 13.59
CA PRO A 43 6.77 -24.67 13.22
C PRO A 43 6.91 -24.16 11.78
N ILE A 44 7.85 -23.25 11.55
CA ILE A 44 8.08 -22.54 10.27
C ILE A 44 6.93 -21.59 9.88
N LEU A 45 5.74 -22.11 9.60
CA LEU A 45 4.61 -21.34 9.06
C LEU A 45 3.95 -20.40 10.08
N GLY A 46 4.13 -20.65 11.37
CA GLY A 46 3.48 -19.87 12.42
C GLY A 46 1.95 -19.94 12.33
N GLU A 47 1.30 -18.79 12.40
CA GLU A 47 -0.15 -18.64 12.30
C GLU A 47 -0.61 -18.09 10.93
N THR A 48 0.28 -18.09 9.93
CA THR A 48 0.09 -17.48 8.61
C THR A 48 -1.21 -17.87 7.92
N LEU A 49 -1.57 -19.17 7.91
CA LEU A 49 -2.77 -19.63 7.21
C LEU A 49 -4.05 -19.00 7.79
N GLN A 50 -4.11 -18.87 9.13
CA GLN A 50 -5.24 -18.21 9.79
C GLN A 50 -5.23 -16.70 9.56
N PHE A 51 -4.03 -16.10 9.47
CA PHE A 51 -3.88 -14.68 9.18
C PHE A 51 -4.30 -14.32 7.75
N SER A 52 -3.95 -15.17 6.78
CA SER A 52 -4.25 -14.98 5.35
C SER A 52 -5.67 -15.42 4.95
N THR A 53 -6.49 -15.88 5.89
CA THR A 53 -7.87 -16.30 5.59
C THR A 53 -8.71 -15.08 5.18
N PRO A 54 -9.36 -15.09 4.00
CA PRO A 54 -10.21 -13.99 3.56
C PRO A 54 -11.35 -13.72 4.54
N TYR A 55 -11.68 -12.44 4.74
CA TYR A 55 -12.77 -12.01 5.60
C TYR A 55 -13.47 -10.79 5.01
N THR A 56 -14.74 -10.58 5.39
CA THR A 56 -15.48 -9.39 4.98
C THR A 56 -14.89 -8.17 5.66
N ASN A 57 -14.62 -7.11 4.88
CA ASN A 57 -14.01 -5.88 5.36
C ASN A 57 -14.98 -5.04 6.22
N ARG A 58 -15.24 -5.49 7.46
CA ARG A 58 -16.07 -4.82 8.47
C ARG A 58 -15.23 -4.56 9.74
N GLY A 59 -14.08 -3.93 9.56
CA GLY A 59 -13.15 -3.58 10.63
C GLY A 59 -12.10 -4.67 10.91
N VAL A 60 -11.78 -4.88 12.19
CA VAL A 60 -10.66 -5.72 12.62
C VAL A 60 -10.85 -7.18 12.19
N SER A 61 -9.81 -7.76 11.58
CA SER A 61 -9.85 -9.15 11.10
C SER A 61 -10.18 -10.13 12.23
N PRO A 62 -10.91 -11.23 11.93
CA PRO A 62 -11.23 -12.25 12.93
C PRO A 62 -9.98 -12.84 13.61
N PHE A 63 -8.88 -12.94 12.85
CA PHE A 63 -7.58 -13.39 13.37
C PHE A 63 -7.09 -12.48 14.51
N ILE A 64 -7.08 -11.17 14.27
CA ILE A 64 -6.59 -10.18 15.23
C ILE A 64 -7.55 -10.10 16.42
N ARG A 65 -8.87 -10.03 16.16
CA ARG A 65 -9.90 -9.95 17.21
C ARG A 65 -9.78 -11.09 18.22
N LYS A 66 -9.71 -12.35 17.74
CA LYS A 66 -9.58 -13.53 18.60
C LYS A 66 -8.33 -13.50 19.49
N ARG A 67 -7.25 -12.86 19.03
CA ARG A 67 -5.99 -12.75 19.77
C ARG A 67 -6.02 -11.58 20.73
N MET A 68 -6.66 -10.48 20.37
CA MET A 68 -6.95 -9.39 21.29
C MET A 68 -7.79 -9.86 22.47
N ASP A 69 -8.85 -10.63 22.22
CA ASP A 69 -9.72 -11.17 23.28
C ASP A 69 -8.97 -12.10 24.24
N ARG A 70 -7.93 -12.80 23.75
CA ARG A 70 -7.18 -13.80 24.52
C ARG A 70 -5.93 -13.24 25.22
N TYR A 71 -5.20 -12.36 24.55
CA TYR A 71 -3.87 -11.91 24.96
C TYR A 71 -3.83 -10.42 25.29
N GLY A 72 -4.91 -9.68 25.02
CA GLY A 72 -4.95 -8.22 25.11
C GLY A 72 -4.50 -7.53 23.82
N PRO A 73 -4.51 -6.18 23.81
CA PRO A 73 -4.25 -5.38 22.61
C PRO A 73 -2.79 -5.44 22.13
N LEU A 74 -1.88 -5.99 22.92
CA LEU A 74 -0.47 -6.16 22.56
C LEU A 74 -0.10 -7.64 22.69
N PHE A 75 0.17 -8.29 21.56
CA PHE A 75 0.46 -9.72 21.54
C PHE A 75 1.50 -10.10 20.49
N ARG A 76 2.17 -11.23 20.69
CA ARG A 76 3.10 -11.80 19.72
C ARG A 76 2.47 -12.90 18.87
N THR A 77 2.93 -12.99 17.63
CA THR A 77 2.60 -14.10 16.73
C THR A 77 3.80 -14.42 15.83
N LYS A 78 3.68 -15.45 15.00
CA LYS A 78 4.65 -15.75 13.95
C LYS A 78 3.91 -15.78 12.62
N LEU A 79 4.32 -14.95 11.66
CA LEU A 79 3.73 -14.88 10.33
C LEU A 79 4.84 -15.00 9.29
N LEU A 80 4.61 -15.81 8.26
CA LEU A 80 5.51 -16.02 7.12
C LEU A 80 6.97 -16.32 7.52
N GLY A 81 7.17 -17.07 8.61
CA GLY A 81 8.51 -17.40 9.11
C GLY A 81 9.09 -16.38 10.10
N TRP A 82 8.49 -15.20 10.26
CA TRP A 82 9.00 -14.10 11.07
C TRP A 82 8.22 -13.93 12.37
N PRO A 83 8.90 -13.64 13.50
CA PRO A 83 8.24 -13.24 14.74
C PRO A 83 7.67 -11.82 14.58
N PHE A 84 6.43 -11.60 15.04
CA PHE A 84 5.80 -10.29 15.04
C PHE A 84 5.27 -9.97 16.43
N VAL A 85 5.38 -8.69 16.80
CA VAL A 85 4.57 -8.08 17.85
C VAL A 85 3.47 -7.27 17.17
N VAL A 86 2.23 -7.57 17.51
CA VAL A 86 1.04 -6.89 17.00
C VAL A 86 0.51 -5.96 18.08
N SER A 87 0.37 -4.68 17.74
CA SER A 87 -0.24 -3.67 18.60
C SER A 87 -1.56 -3.17 18.03
N ALA A 88 -2.62 -3.33 18.80
CA ALA A 88 -3.91 -2.64 18.65
C ALA A 88 -4.09 -1.56 19.74
N ASP A 89 -3.06 -1.28 20.54
CA ASP A 89 -3.05 -0.21 21.55
C ASP A 89 -2.70 1.12 20.86
N PRO A 90 -3.57 2.15 20.95
CA PRO A 90 -3.37 3.42 20.25
C PRO A 90 -2.14 4.20 20.77
N ASP A 91 -1.81 4.10 22.05
CA ASP A 91 -0.65 4.79 22.63
C ASP A 91 0.65 4.16 22.13
N VAL A 92 0.70 2.83 22.11
CA VAL A 92 1.85 2.08 21.56
C VAL A 92 2.00 2.36 20.07
N SER A 93 0.90 2.31 19.30
CA SER A 93 0.92 2.61 17.87
C SER A 93 1.38 4.05 17.59
N ARG A 94 0.92 5.02 18.38
CA ARG A 94 1.39 6.41 18.30
C ARG A 94 2.87 6.52 18.61
N PHE A 95 3.36 5.85 19.65
CA PHE A 95 4.78 5.84 20.01
C PHE A 95 5.64 5.27 18.88
N VAL A 96 5.27 4.11 18.32
CA VAL A 96 5.97 3.48 17.18
C VAL A 96 6.09 4.46 16.01
N LEU A 97 5.00 5.12 15.65
CA LEU A 97 4.98 6.11 14.55
C LEU A 97 5.83 7.35 14.84
N GLN A 98 5.88 7.82 16.08
CA GLN A 98 6.71 8.97 16.48
C GLN A 98 8.21 8.66 16.52
N GLN A 99 8.58 7.38 16.61
CA GLN A 99 9.96 6.90 16.71
C GLN A 99 10.51 6.35 15.38
N GLU A 100 9.82 6.61 14.27
CA GLU A 100 10.27 6.31 12.90
C GLU A 100 11.65 6.95 12.61
N GLY A 101 12.58 6.15 12.10
CA GLY A 101 13.96 6.55 11.82
C GLY A 101 14.84 6.71 13.05
N LYS A 102 14.36 6.31 14.25
CA LYS A 102 15.12 6.34 15.51
C LYS A 102 15.19 4.96 16.15
N LEU A 103 14.06 4.47 16.64
CA LEU A 103 13.93 3.14 17.28
C LEU A 103 13.26 2.13 16.35
N PHE A 104 12.42 2.63 15.45
CA PHE A 104 11.71 1.83 14.48
C PHE A 104 12.05 2.32 13.09
N HIS A 105 12.07 1.40 12.14
CA HIS A 105 12.14 1.72 10.73
C HIS A 105 11.05 0.96 9.98
N CYS A 106 10.53 1.62 8.94
CA CYS A 106 9.67 0.99 7.95
C CYS A 106 10.33 -0.28 7.43
N TRP A 107 9.62 -1.40 7.56
CA TRP A 107 10.11 -2.71 7.14
C TRP A 107 8.96 -3.47 6.52
N TYR A 108 9.13 -3.86 5.26
CA TYR A 108 8.27 -4.82 4.60
C TYR A 108 9.10 -6.07 4.30
N MET A 109 8.41 -7.14 3.92
CA MET A 109 9.11 -8.37 3.57
C MET A 109 9.96 -8.16 2.33
N GLU A 110 11.09 -8.85 2.24
CA GLU A 110 12.00 -8.76 1.09
C GLU A 110 11.29 -9.04 -0.24
N SER A 111 10.32 -9.95 -0.25
CA SER A 111 9.49 -10.21 -1.43
C SER A 111 8.68 -8.98 -1.87
N PHE A 112 8.21 -8.16 -0.93
CA PHE A 112 7.51 -6.91 -1.22
C PHE A 112 8.48 -5.82 -1.69
N ASP A 113 9.63 -5.66 -1.01
CA ASP A 113 10.66 -4.70 -1.40
C ASP A 113 11.21 -4.99 -2.80
N ASN A 114 11.45 -6.27 -3.11
CA ASN A 114 11.90 -6.73 -4.43
C ASN A 114 10.87 -6.42 -5.54
N LEU A 115 9.59 -6.32 -5.21
CA LEU A 115 8.53 -6.00 -6.17
C LEU A 115 8.46 -4.51 -6.51
N PHE A 116 8.80 -3.62 -5.59
CA PHE A 116 8.84 -2.17 -5.86
C PHE A 116 10.23 -1.65 -6.21
N GLY A 117 11.27 -2.45 -5.94
CA GLY A 117 12.68 -2.09 -6.11
C GLY A 117 13.28 -1.61 -4.77
N PRO A 118 14.54 -1.94 -4.46
CA PRO A 118 15.13 -1.69 -3.15
C PRO A 118 15.24 -0.20 -2.79
N GLN A 119 15.12 0.69 -3.78
CA GLN A 119 15.24 2.14 -3.61
C GLN A 119 13.90 2.86 -3.68
N ASN A 120 12.78 2.11 -3.59
CA ASN A 120 11.45 2.70 -3.54
C ASN A 120 11.22 3.49 -2.24
N VAL A 121 10.22 4.37 -2.24
CA VAL A 121 9.91 5.27 -1.12
C VAL A 121 9.67 4.53 0.20
N LEU A 122 9.01 3.36 0.18
CA LEU A 122 8.65 2.59 1.37
C LEU A 122 9.86 1.90 2.02
N SER A 123 10.88 1.56 1.24
CA SER A 123 12.09 0.85 1.71
C SER A 123 13.28 1.80 1.91
N SER A 124 13.25 2.97 1.27
CA SER A 124 14.28 4.00 1.41
C SER A 124 14.31 4.62 2.82
N GLN A 125 15.50 5.00 3.28
CA GLN A 125 15.68 5.66 4.58
C GLN A 125 16.51 6.94 4.43
N GLY A 126 16.53 7.76 5.49
CA GLY A 126 17.43 8.93 5.59
C GLY A 126 17.24 9.96 4.47
N ALA A 127 18.36 10.36 3.84
CA ALA A 127 18.38 11.40 2.80
C ALA A 127 17.59 11.01 1.54
N LEU A 128 17.68 9.74 1.12
CA LEU A 128 16.95 9.25 -0.05
C LEU A 128 15.44 9.35 0.16
N HIS A 129 14.94 8.86 1.29
CA HIS A 129 13.51 8.98 1.63
C HIS A 129 13.05 10.45 1.66
N LYS A 130 13.85 11.34 2.24
CA LYS A 130 13.54 12.78 2.28
C LYS A 130 13.44 13.39 0.88
N CYS A 131 14.38 13.08 0.00
CA CYS A 131 14.37 13.53 -1.40
C CYS A 131 13.12 13.03 -2.14
N LEU A 132 12.85 11.72 -2.10
CA LEU A 132 11.69 11.13 -2.76
C LEU A 132 10.38 11.70 -2.21
N ARG A 133 10.26 11.83 -0.89
CA ARG A 133 9.08 12.44 -0.25
C ARG A 133 8.88 13.89 -0.69
N SER A 134 9.96 14.68 -0.78
CA SER A 134 9.91 16.07 -1.25
C SER A 134 9.37 16.16 -2.67
N LEU A 135 9.83 15.28 -3.57
CA LEU A 135 9.36 15.22 -4.96
C LEU A 135 7.86 14.93 -5.02
N ILE A 136 7.39 13.93 -4.27
CA ILE A 136 5.96 13.60 -4.21
C ILE A 136 5.15 14.78 -3.68
N LEU A 137 5.60 15.41 -2.59
CA LEU A 137 4.91 16.57 -2.01
C LEU A 137 4.93 17.81 -2.90
N SER A 138 5.92 17.96 -3.80
CA SER A 138 5.86 19.03 -4.80
C SER A 138 4.71 18.83 -5.79
N GLN A 139 4.36 17.58 -6.09
CA GLN A 139 3.31 17.21 -7.05
C GLN A 139 1.93 17.06 -6.42
N PHE A 140 1.86 16.68 -5.14
CA PHE A 140 0.62 16.42 -4.41
C PHE A 140 0.42 17.33 -3.18
N GLY A 141 1.25 18.36 -3.02
CA GLY A 141 1.12 19.36 -1.96
C GLY A 141 -0.04 20.31 -2.20
N SER A 142 -0.38 21.10 -1.18
CA SER A 142 -1.56 21.98 -1.16
C SER A 142 -1.64 22.94 -2.36
N GLU A 143 -0.49 23.44 -2.84
CA GLU A 143 -0.44 24.33 -4.01
C GLU A 143 -0.80 23.60 -5.31
N SER A 144 -0.19 22.45 -5.57
CA SER A 144 -0.50 21.63 -6.75
C SER A 144 -1.95 21.13 -6.70
N LEU A 145 -2.43 20.76 -5.50
CA LEU A 145 -3.83 20.38 -5.29
C LEU A 145 -4.79 21.50 -5.72
N ARG A 146 -4.51 22.72 -5.27
CA ARG A 146 -5.32 23.91 -5.56
C ARG A 146 -5.28 24.33 -7.04
N THR A 147 -4.10 24.32 -7.64
CA THR A 147 -3.87 24.96 -8.94
C THR A 147 -4.06 24.04 -10.14
N ARG A 148 -3.87 22.73 -9.95
CA ARG A 148 -3.82 21.76 -11.06
C ARG A 148 -4.63 20.50 -10.82
N VAL A 149 -4.48 19.86 -9.66
CA VAL A 149 -5.06 18.52 -9.45
C VAL A 149 -6.58 18.59 -9.35
N LEU A 150 -7.15 19.60 -8.67
CA LEU A 150 -8.59 19.72 -8.50
C LEU A 150 -9.34 19.76 -9.84
N SER A 151 -8.91 20.63 -10.76
CA SER A 151 -9.52 20.74 -12.09
C SER A 151 -9.33 19.49 -12.94
N GLN A 152 -8.14 18.87 -12.89
CA GLN A 152 -7.89 17.61 -13.62
C GLN A 152 -8.77 16.45 -13.14
N VAL A 153 -8.99 16.35 -11.82
CA VAL A 153 -9.89 15.35 -11.24
C VAL A 153 -11.33 15.63 -11.66
N GLU A 154 -11.78 16.88 -11.58
CA GLU A 154 -13.12 17.28 -12.01
C GLU A 154 -13.39 16.91 -13.48
N ASP A 155 -12.50 17.32 -14.40
CA ASP A 155 -12.63 17.03 -15.83
C ASP A 155 -12.74 15.52 -16.10
N LEU A 156 -11.92 14.73 -15.42
CA LEU A 156 -11.92 13.29 -15.57
C LEU A 156 -13.22 12.67 -15.04
N VAL A 157 -13.65 13.08 -13.84
CA VAL A 157 -14.86 12.57 -13.20
C VAL A 157 -16.09 12.91 -14.04
N LEU A 158 -16.21 14.16 -14.50
CA LEU A 158 -17.31 14.58 -15.39
C LEU A 158 -17.36 13.76 -16.67
N LYS A 159 -16.21 13.57 -17.34
CA LYS A 159 -16.14 12.75 -18.55
C LYS A 159 -16.56 11.31 -18.29
N LYS A 160 -16.14 10.70 -17.18
CA LYS A 160 -16.50 9.32 -16.84
C LYS A 160 -17.97 9.20 -16.43
N LEU A 161 -18.50 10.12 -15.66
CA LEU A 161 -19.93 10.16 -15.30
C LEU A 161 -20.82 10.29 -16.54
N GLN A 162 -20.45 11.13 -17.51
CA GLN A 162 -21.17 11.27 -18.78
C GLN A 162 -21.11 9.99 -19.64
N LEU A 163 -20.00 9.26 -19.60
CA LEU A 163 -19.92 7.96 -20.26
C LEU A 163 -20.83 6.94 -19.55
N TRP A 164 -20.80 6.91 -18.22
CA TRP A 164 -21.62 6.01 -17.41
C TRP A 164 -23.12 6.26 -17.57
N SER A 165 -23.56 7.51 -17.78
CA SER A 165 -24.97 7.82 -18.00
C SER A 165 -25.56 7.22 -19.29
N ASN A 166 -24.70 6.83 -20.25
CA ASN A 166 -25.14 6.16 -21.47
C ASN A 166 -25.35 4.64 -21.30
N HIS A 167 -25.09 4.11 -20.11
CA HIS A 167 -25.25 2.69 -19.79
C HIS A 167 -26.36 2.50 -18.74
N THR A 168 -27.09 1.39 -18.84
CA THR A 168 -28.15 1.03 -17.87
C THR A 168 -27.59 0.60 -16.51
N SER A 169 -26.37 0.09 -16.49
CA SER A 169 -25.64 -0.33 -15.29
C SER A 169 -24.14 -0.25 -15.52
N VAL A 170 -23.38 0.04 -14.47
CA VAL A 170 -21.92 0.13 -14.50
C VAL A 170 -21.34 -0.75 -13.40
N ASP A 171 -20.32 -1.54 -13.72
CA ASP A 171 -19.50 -2.19 -12.70
C ASP A 171 -18.66 -1.11 -11.98
N LEU A 172 -19.04 -0.83 -10.74
CA LEU A 172 -18.42 0.24 -9.95
C LEU A 172 -16.92 0.01 -9.72
N LYS A 173 -16.51 -1.24 -9.51
CA LYS A 173 -15.11 -1.58 -9.22
C LYS A 173 -14.25 -1.36 -10.46
N GLU A 174 -14.67 -1.91 -11.61
CA GLU A 174 -13.96 -1.74 -12.87
C GLU A 174 -13.98 -0.26 -13.30
N GLY A 175 -15.14 0.39 -13.21
CA GLY A 175 -15.30 1.80 -13.58
C GLY A 175 -14.37 2.74 -12.81
N ILE A 176 -14.34 2.62 -11.48
CA ILE A 176 -13.49 3.45 -10.63
C ILE A 176 -12.01 3.10 -10.81
N THR A 177 -11.65 1.81 -10.82
CA THR A 177 -10.24 1.38 -10.95
C THR A 177 -9.66 1.84 -12.29
N SER A 178 -10.45 1.71 -13.37
CA SER A 178 -10.13 2.21 -14.71
C SER A 178 -9.93 3.72 -14.72
N MET A 179 -10.85 4.47 -14.11
CA MET A 179 -10.76 5.93 -14.02
C MET A 179 -9.51 6.37 -13.25
N MET A 180 -9.24 5.78 -12.10
CA MET A 180 -8.07 6.12 -11.28
C MET A 180 -6.76 5.77 -12.00
N PHE A 181 -6.71 4.63 -12.69
CA PHE A 181 -5.54 4.27 -13.48
C PHE A 181 -5.25 5.31 -14.57
N ASP A 182 -6.27 5.70 -15.34
CA ASP A 182 -6.14 6.73 -16.39
C ASP A 182 -5.65 8.06 -15.82
N PHE A 183 -6.22 8.47 -14.67
CA PHE A 183 -5.82 9.67 -13.95
C PHE A 183 -4.33 9.66 -13.63
N THR A 184 -3.89 8.62 -12.94
CA THR A 184 -2.53 8.55 -12.41
C THR A 184 -1.51 8.31 -13.51
N ALA A 185 -1.83 7.53 -14.54
CA ALA A 185 -0.95 7.34 -15.69
C ALA A 185 -0.76 8.64 -16.49
N LYS A 186 -1.84 9.43 -16.67
CA LYS A 186 -1.76 10.76 -17.28
C LYS A 186 -0.94 11.72 -16.42
N MET A 187 -1.16 11.74 -15.11
CA MET A 187 -0.42 12.61 -14.20
C MET A 187 1.07 12.29 -14.14
N ILE A 188 1.44 11.02 -14.28
CA ILE A 188 2.84 10.59 -14.13
C ILE A 188 3.67 10.79 -15.38
N CYS A 189 3.15 10.38 -16.54
CA CYS A 189 3.94 10.39 -17.78
C CYS A 189 3.11 10.76 -19.01
N ASN A 190 2.03 11.53 -18.81
CA ASN A 190 1.07 11.93 -19.83
C ASN A 190 0.66 10.75 -20.72
N TYR A 191 0.50 9.58 -20.08
CA TYR A 191 0.20 8.34 -20.76
C TYR A 191 -1.28 8.30 -21.15
N ASP A 192 -1.53 7.92 -22.40
CA ASP A 192 -2.86 7.75 -22.97
C ASP A 192 -2.87 6.44 -23.73
N GLU A 193 -3.48 5.42 -23.13
CA GLU A 193 -3.54 4.05 -23.67
C GLU A 193 -4.18 4.01 -25.07
N SER A 194 -5.04 4.97 -25.40
CA SER A 194 -5.66 5.07 -26.74
C SER A 194 -4.68 5.53 -27.83
N LYS A 195 -3.56 6.13 -27.45
CA LYS A 195 -2.56 6.70 -28.36
C LYS A 195 -1.25 5.94 -28.36
N THR A 196 -1.11 4.92 -27.51
CA THR A 196 0.16 4.26 -27.25
C THR A 196 0.00 2.75 -27.37
N PRO A 197 0.90 2.04 -28.08
CA PRO A 197 0.81 0.59 -28.24
C PRO A 197 1.16 -0.17 -26.96
N GLU A 198 1.81 0.49 -25.99
CA GLU A 198 2.13 -0.14 -24.70
C GLU A 198 0.85 -0.37 -23.88
N LYS A 199 0.70 -1.57 -23.30
CA LYS A 199 -0.43 -1.95 -22.44
C LYS A 199 -0.07 -1.79 -20.97
N LEU A 200 0.12 -0.54 -20.52
CA LEU A 200 0.60 -0.27 -19.16
C LEU A 200 -0.39 -0.77 -18.12
N ARG A 201 -1.70 -0.61 -18.37
CA ARG A 201 -2.76 -1.10 -17.47
C ARG A 201 -2.71 -2.61 -17.28
N GLU A 202 -2.57 -3.37 -18.36
CA GLU A 202 -2.46 -4.83 -18.29
C GLU A 202 -1.23 -5.27 -17.49
N ASN A 203 -0.10 -4.57 -17.67
CA ASN A 203 1.11 -4.85 -16.90
C ASN A 203 0.93 -4.59 -15.40
N TYR A 204 0.26 -3.50 -15.02
CA TYR A 204 -0.07 -3.21 -13.61
C TYR A 204 -1.09 -4.20 -13.04
N SER A 205 -2.10 -4.59 -13.81
CA SER A 205 -3.06 -5.61 -13.39
C SER A 205 -2.38 -6.96 -13.11
N ALA A 206 -1.48 -7.39 -13.99
CA ALA A 206 -0.66 -8.59 -13.78
C ALA A 206 0.23 -8.47 -12.53
N PHE A 207 0.84 -7.30 -12.30
CA PHE A 207 1.59 -6.99 -11.09
C PHE A 207 0.73 -7.12 -9.81
N LEU A 208 -0.39 -6.42 -9.75
CA LEU A 208 -1.29 -6.39 -8.60
C LEU A 208 -1.83 -7.77 -8.25
N SER A 209 -2.18 -8.58 -9.25
CA SER A 209 -2.78 -9.91 -9.07
C SER A 209 -1.91 -10.89 -8.26
N GLY A 210 -0.59 -10.69 -8.22
CA GLY A 210 0.34 -11.53 -7.47
C GLY A 210 1.02 -10.85 -6.29
N LEU A 211 0.67 -9.60 -5.97
CA LEU A 211 1.35 -8.82 -4.92
C LEU A 211 1.20 -9.46 -3.52
N ILE A 212 0.03 -10.04 -3.23
CA ILE A 212 -0.28 -10.69 -1.94
C ILE A 212 -0.17 -12.24 -2.07
N SER A 213 0.47 -12.73 -3.13
CA SER A 213 0.65 -14.17 -3.32
C SER A 213 1.90 -14.70 -2.62
N PHE A 214 1.93 -16.01 -2.33
CA PHE A 214 3.10 -16.64 -1.76
C PHE A 214 4.28 -16.55 -2.76
N PRO A 215 5.50 -16.16 -2.34
CA PRO A 215 6.56 -15.70 -3.23
C PRO A 215 7.30 -16.85 -3.94
N LEU A 216 6.59 -17.63 -4.76
CA LEU A 216 7.13 -18.74 -5.54
C LEU A 216 7.36 -18.30 -6.98
N ASN A 217 8.64 -18.11 -7.35
CA ASN A 217 9.04 -17.74 -8.71
C ASN A 217 9.06 -18.95 -9.66
N ILE A 218 7.89 -19.53 -9.92
CA ILE A 218 7.73 -20.68 -10.82
C ILE A 218 6.77 -20.27 -11.95
N PRO A 219 7.09 -20.54 -13.23
CA PRO A 219 6.20 -20.24 -14.34
C PRO A 219 4.77 -20.74 -14.09
N GLY A 220 3.80 -19.84 -14.24
CA GLY A 220 2.38 -20.12 -14.00
C GLY A 220 1.83 -19.65 -12.66
N THR A 221 2.68 -19.41 -11.65
CA THR A 221 2.23 -18.86 -10.35
C THR A 221 1.84 -17.38 -10.46
N SER A 222 1.01 -16.90 -9.53
CA SER A 222 0.66 -15.48 -9.43
C SER A 222 1.89 -14.60 -9.18
N TYR A 223 2.83 -15.05 -8.36
CA TYR A 223 4.08 -14.32 -8.08
C TYR A 223 4.95 -14.19 -9.34
N TRP A 224 5.05 -15.24 -10.17
CA TRP A 224 5.77 -15.17 -11.44
C TRP A 224 5.11 -14.20 -12.42
N LYS A 225 3.78 -14.21 -12.53
CA LYS A 225 3.02 -13.23 -13.35
C LYS A 225 3.25 -11.80 -12.85
N CYS A 226 3.29 -11.62 -11.54
CA CYS A 226 3.57 -10.33 -10.90
C CYS A 226 4.95 -9.80 -11.27
N LEU A 227 5.99 -10.63 -11.18
CA LEU A 227 7.35 -10.27 -11.60
C LEU A 227 7.42 -9.89 -13.08
N LYS A 228 6.70 -10.61 -13.95
CA LYS A 228 6.66 -10.30 -15.38
C LYS A 228 5.89 -9.02 -15.69
N GLY A 229 4.79 -8.75 -14.98
CA GLY A 229 4.06 -7.48 -15.06
C GLY A 229 4.96 -6.30 -14.66
N ARG A 230 5.66 -6.44 -13.52
CA ARG A 230 6.66 -5.46 -13.05
C ARG A 230 7.74 -5.20 -14.09
N GLU A 231 8.38 -6.25 -14.62
CA GLU A 231 9.46 -6.14 -15.61
C GLU A 231 9.02 -5.33 -16.84
N ARG A 232 7.82 -5.64 -17.38
CA ARG A 232 7.26 -4.96 -18.55
C ARG A 232 6.90 -3.50 -18.25
N ALA A 233 6.22 -3.24 -17.14
CA ALA A 233 5.86 -1.88 -16.74
C ALA A 233 7.10 -1.00 -16.54
N ARG A 234 8.12 -1.50 -15.83
CA ARG A 234 9.40 -0.81 -15.66
C ARG A 234 10.09 -0.52 -16.98
N LYS A 235 10.11 -1.49 -17.91
CA LYS A 235 10.70 -1.30 -19.23
C LYS A 235 10.01 -0.18 -20.00
N THR A 236 8.68 -0.12 -20.00
CA THR A 236 7.91 0.97 -20.62
C THR A 236 8.23 2.32 -19.99
N LEU A 237 8.27 2.41 -18.66
CA LEU A 237 8.57 3.65 -17.96
C LEU A 237 10.01 4.13 -18.21
N ARG A 238 10.98 3.20 -18.20
CA ARG A 238 12.39 3.50 -18.51
C ARG A 238 12.55 4.02 -19.94
N ASN A 239 11.96 3.35 -20.92
CA ASN A 239 12.05 3.81 -22.32
C ASN A 239 11.53 5.25 -22.47
N ARG A 240 10.38 5.55 -21.87
CA ARG A 240 9.81 6.92 -21.88
C ARG A 240 10.71 7.94 -21.18
N LEU A 241 11.29 7.57 -20.04
CA LEU A 241 12.24 8.43 -19.32
C LEU A 241 13.44 8.77 -20.20
N LEU A 242 14.04 7.75 -20.85
CA LEU A 242 15.19 7.92 -21.74
C LEU A 242 14.86 8.74 -23.00
N GLU A 243 13.71 8.49 -23.62
CA GLU A 243 13.23 9.29 -24.76
C GLU A 243 13.12 10.77 -24.43
N ARG A 244 12.60 11.12 -23.24
CA ARG A 244 12.49 12.50 -22.79
C ARG A 244 13.83 13.13 -22.41
N LEU A 245 14.74 12.35 -21.82
CA LEU A 245 16.11 12.81 -21.57
C LEU A 245 16.84 13.16 -22.87
N ALA A 246 16.59 12.40 -23.95
CA ALA A 246 17.17 12.64 -25.26
C ALA A 246 16.49 13.77 -26.06
N SER A 247 15.27 14.18 -25.69
CA SER A 247 14.47 15.20 -26.41
C SER A 247 13.96 16.29 -25.45
N PRO A 248 14.83 17.19 -24.95
CA PRO A 248 14.48 18.16 -23.90
C PRO A 248 13.51 19.27 -24.32
N GLU A 249 13.17 19.40 -25.60
CA GLU A 249 12.32 20.48 -26.13
C GLU A 249 10.82 20.29 -25.85
N ARG A 250 10.39 19.14 -25.30
CA ARG A 250 8.99 18.84 -24.99
C ARG A 250 8.71 18.82 -23.49
N GLU A 251 8.24 19.94 -22.94
CA GLU A 251 7.71 20.00 -21.57
C GLU A 251 6.22 19.60 -21.54
N HIS A 252 5.92 18.47 -20.92
CA HIS A 252 4.56 17.98 -20.66
C HIS A 252 4.03 18.42 -19.29
N LYS A 253 4.91 18.94 -18.42
CA LYS A 253 4.61 19.43 -17.05
C LYS A 253 3.97 18.36 -16.16
N ASP A 254 4.36 17.10 -16.37
CA ASP A 254 3.95 15.93 -15.59
C ASP A 254 5.05 15.49 -14.62
N ILE A 255 4.77 14.52 -13.75
CA ILE A 255 5.70 14.09 -12.69
C ILE A 255 7.04 13.61 -13.26
N MET A 256 7.04 12.94 -14.42
CA MET A 256 8.26 12.47 -15.07
C MET A 256 9.17 13.65 -15.47
N ASP A 257 8.62 14.75 -15.97
CA ASP A 257 9.42 15.95 -16.28
C ASP A 257 10.03 16.57 -15.01
N PHE A 258 9.29 16.61 -13.89
CA PHE A 258 9.83 17.08 -12.62
C PHE A 258 10.95 16.18 -12.09
N ILE A 259 10.81 14.85 -12.23
CA ILE A 259 11.87 13.90 -11.88
C ILE A 259 13.10 14.14 -12.75
N ILE A 260 12.94 14.34 -14.06
CA ILE A 260 14.04 14.66 -14.99
C ILE A 260 14.75 15.95 -14.58
N GLN A 261 14.01 16.99 -14.19
CA GLN A 261 14.60 18.25 -13.73
C GLN A 261 15.43 18.04 -12.45
N GLU A 262 14.94 17.24 -11.50
CA GLU A 262 15.69 16.93 -10.28
C GLU A 262 16.94 16.07 -10.58
N MET A 263 16.87 15.16 -11.55
CA MET A 263 18.01 14.36 -12.01
C MET A 263 19.10 15.19 -12.71
N LYS A 264 18.81 16.41 -13.16
CA LYS A 264 19.77 17.29 -13.82
C LYS A 264 20.56 18.19 -12.86
N LYS A 265 20.26 18.15 -11.56
CA LYS A 265 20.99 18.95 -10.55
C LYS A 265 22.33 18.28 -10.22
N ASP A 266 23.39 19.10 -10.08
CA ASP A 266 24.77 18.62 -9.91
C ASP A 266 24.97 17.68 -8.71
N ASP A 267 24.23 17.88 -7.61
CA ASP A 267 24.30 17.08 -6.37
C ASP A 267 23.12 16.10 -6.20
N THR A 268 22.46 15.71 -7.28
CA THR A 268 21.27 14.85 -7.18
C THR A 268 21.63 13.42 -6.76
N ILE A 269 20.83 12.87 -5.85
CA ILE A 269 20.92 11.45 -5.47
C ILE A 269 20.01 10.57 -6.32
N LEU A 270 19.27 11.15 -7.27
CA LEU A 270 18.33 10.42 -8.13
C LEU A 270 19.04 9.85 -9.35
N THR A 271 19.27 8.55 -9.31
CA THR A 271 19.70 7.79 -10.48
C THR A 271 18.51 7.44 -11.37
N GLU A 272 18.79 6.99 -12.61
CA GLU A 272 17.76 6.45 -13.50
C GLU A 272 16.95 5.32 -12.85
N GLU A 273 17.61 4.40 -12.14
CA GLU A 273 16.91 3.30 -11.46
C GLU A 273 15.97 3.80 -10.37
N ILE A 274 16.39 4.80 -9.58
CA ILE A 274 15.55 5.42 -8.54
C ILE A 274 14.35 6.12 -9.17
N ALA A 275 14.57 6.83 -10.28
CA ALA A 275 13.50 7.48 -11.04
C ALA A 275 12.47 6.47 -11.55
N VAL A 276 12.93 5.36 -12.13
CA VAL A 276 12.05 4.28 -12.63
C VAL A 276 11.32 3.58 -11.47
N ASP A 277 11.98 3.33 -10.33
CA ASP A 277 11.34 2.81 -9.10
C ASP A 277 10.24 3.74 -8.61
N LEU A 278 10.50 5.06 -8.56
CA LEU A 278 9.53 6.07 -8.14
C LEU A 278 8.33 6.13 -9.10
N LEU A 279 8.59 6.22 -10.41
CA LEU A 279 7.57 6.24 -11.45
C LEU A 279 6.71 4.96 -11.45
N PHE A 280 7.29 3.82 -11.07
CA PHE A 280 6.59 2.55 -10.95
C PHE A 280 5.75 2.44 -9.67
N GLY A 281 6.25 2.96 -8.54
CA GLY A 281 5.56 2.89 -7.26
C GLY A 281 4.36 3.85 -7.13
N LEU A 282 4.42 5.01 -7.78
CA LEU A 282 3.38 6.05 -7.65
C LEU A 282 1.97 5.60 -8.11
N PRO A 283 1.78 4.93 -9.27
CA PRO A 283 0.47 4.42 -9.67
C PRO A 283 -0.11 3.42 -8.68
N PHE A 284 0.73 2.54 -8.15
CA PHE A 284 0.30 1.57 -7.14
C PHE A 284 -0.26 2.28 -5.91
N GLY A 285 0.48 3.24 -5.36
CA GLY A 285 0.09 3.97 -4.16
C GLY A 285 -1.21 4.78 -4.35
N ALA A 286 -1.37 5.44 -5.49
CA ALA A 286 -2.52 6.30 -5.76
C ALA A 286 -3.78 5.52 -6.18
N ASN A 287 -3.64 4.48 -7.00
CA ASN A 287 -4.78 3.79 -7.60
C ASN A 287 -5.47 2.84 -6.62
N GLU A 288 -4.72 1.92 -6.01
CA GLU A 288 -5.32 0.85 -5.20
C GLU A 288 -6.06 1.42 -3.97
N THR A 289 -5.44 2.39 -3.31
CA THR A 289 -5.98 2.97 -2.06
C THR A 289 -7.19 3.86 -2.32
N THR A 290 -7.08 4.80 -3.28
CA THR A 290 -8.15 5.74 -3.61
C THR A 290 -9.34 5.03 -4.26
N SER A 291 -9.10 4.09 -5.19
CA SER A 291 -10.19 3.33 -5.82
C SER A 291 -10.98 2.55 -4.78
N SER A 292 -10.29 1.85 -3.88
CA SER A 292 -10.95 1.09 -2.80
C SER A 292 -11.75 2.02 -1.87
N THR A 293 -11.22 3.20 -1.56
CA THR A 293 -11.92 4.20 -0.74
C THR A 293 -13.18 4.71 -1.44
N LEU A 294 -13.11 5.04 -2.73
CA LEU A 294 -14.25 5.52 -3.51
C LEU A 294 -15.34 4.45 -3.66
N ILE A 295 -14.96 3.20 -3.93
CA ILE A 295 -15.89 2.07 -4.01
C ILE A 295 -16.64 1.92 -2.68
N LEU A 296 -15.93 1.95 -1.56
CA LEU A 296 -16.55 1.86 -0.23
C LEU A 296 -17.42 3.08 0.07
N ALA A 297 -17.00 4.30 -0.30
CA ALA A 297 -17.79 5.51 -0.08
C ALA A 297 -19.15 5.40 -0.80
N VAL A 298 -19.15 5.01 -2.07
CA VAL A 298 -20.39 4.82 -2.85
C VAL A 298 -21.25 3.69 -2.27
N GLN A 299 -20.63 2.57 -1.88
CA GLN A 299 -21.34 1.46 -1.24
C GLN A 299 -21.99 1.86 0.10
N TYR A 300 -21.27 2.60 0.94
CA TYR A 300 -21.76 3.08 2.23
C TYR A 300 -22.86 4.11 2.05
N LEU A 301 -22.68 5.11 1.18
CA LEU A 301 -23.72 6.11 0.89
C LEU A 301 -24.99 5.45 0.33
N GLY A 302 -24.85 4.48 -0.57
CA GLY A 302 -25.98 3.73 -1.13
C GLY A 302 -26.76 2.92 -0.08
N SER A 303 -26.11 2.56 1.03
CA SER A 303 -26.74 1.84 2.15
C SER A 303 -27.25 2.77 3.27
N HIS A 304 -26.98 4.09 3.20
CA HIS A 304 -27.33 5.06 4.23
C HIS A 304 -28.02 6.30 3.62
N PRO A 305 -29.34 6.21 3.33
CA PRO A 305 -30.07 7.27 2.63
C PRO A 305 -30.04 8.64 3.31
N SER A 306 -29.97 8.69 4.64
CA SER A 306 -29.86 9.96 5.39
C SER A 306 -28.53 10.67 5.11
N ALA A 307 -27.42 9.94 5.07
CA ALA A 307 -26.11 10.49 4.72
C ALA A 307 -26.07 10.92 3.25
N LEU A 308 -26.69 10.14 2.36
CA LEU A 308 -26.82 10.53 0.95
C LEU A 308 -27.64 11.81 0.79
N ALA A 309 -28.76 11.96 1.50
CA ALA A 309 -29.57 13.18 1.45
C ALA A 309 -28.81 14.41 1.99
N GLU A 310 -28.00 14.23 3.03
CA GLU A 310 -27.19 15.30 3.61
C GLU A 310 -26.09 15.77 2.66
N ILE A 311 -25.32 14.86 2.07
CA ILE A 311 -24.25 15.20 1.11
C ILE A 311 -24.83 15.84 -0.16
N THR A 312 -25.99 15.37 -0.63
CA THR A 312 -26.72 16.01 -1.74
C THR A 312 -27.11 17.45 -1.38
N ARG A 313 -27.65 17.68 -0.18
CA ARG A 313 -28.03 19.03 0.27
C ARG A 313 -26.83 19.97 0.35
N GLU A 314 -25.70 19.47 0.86
CA GLU A 314 -24.43 20.22 0.90
C GLU A 314 -24.03 20.69 -0.50
N HIS A 315 -23.94 19.77 -1.47
CA HIS A 315 -23.52 20.11 -2.84
C HIS A 315 -24.53 20.97 -3.59
N GLU A 316 -25.83 20.76 -3.42
CA GLU A 316 -26.84 21.64 -4.02
C GLU A 316 -26.77 23.07 -3.45
N SER A 317 -26.48 23.22 -2.15
CA SER A 317 -26.30 24.53 -1.53
C SER A 317 -25.09 25.27 -2.14
N ILE A 318 -23.99 24.56 -2.34
CA ILE A 318 -22.80 25.09 -3.03
C ILE A 318 -23.17 25.57 -4.44
N LEU A 319 -23.86 24.73 -5.22
CA LEU A 319 -24.27 25.08 -6.59
C LEU A 319 -25.23 26.27 -6.63
N ARG A 320 -26.20 26.38 -5.71
CA ARG A 320 -27.12 27.53 -5.62
C ARG A 320 -26.42 28.84 -5.32
N ASN A 321 -25.37 28.79 -4.49
CA ASN A 321 -24.60 29.97 -4.09
C ASN A 321 -23.45 30.31 -5.05
N ARG A 322 -23.23 29.47 -6.07
CA ARG A 322 -22.15 29.67 -7.05
C ARG A 322 -22.44 30.89 -7.92
N LYS A 323 -21.48 31.81 -7.99
CA LYS A 323 -21.59 33.05 -8.78
C LYS A 323 -21.64 32.80 -10.28
N GLN A 324 -20.84 31.85 -10.77
CA GLN A 324 -20.76 31.49 -12.19
C GLN A 324 -21.21 30.03 -12.35
N LYS A 325 -22.40 29.80 -12.91
CA LYS A 325 -23.01 28.46 -12.93
C LYS A 325 -22.17 27.40 -13.65
N ASP A 326 -21.46 27.80 -14.71
CA ASP A 326 -20.66 26.89 -15.55
C ASP A 326 -19.16 26.87 -15.19
N SER A 327 -18.75 27.44 -14.05
CA SER A 327 -17.37 27.31 -13.58
C SER A 327 -17.13 25.94 -12.95
N GLY A 328 -15.91 25.43 -13.08
CA GLY A 328 -15.46 24.26 -12.33
C GLY A 328 -15.45 24.48 -10.81
N ILE A 329 -15.23 23.42 -10.05
CA ILE A 329 -15.12 23.44 -8.59
C ILE A 329 -13.95 24.33 -8.18
N THR A 330 -14.24 25.34 -7.37
CA THR A 330 -13.21 26.23 -6.82
C THR A 330 -12.59 25.64 -5.56
N TRP A 331 -11.40 26.13 -5.20
CA TRP A 331 -10.73 25.71 -3.97
C TRP A 331 -11.50 26.10 -2.71
N GLU A 332 -12.17 27.25 -2.75
CA GLU A 332 -13.02 27.75 -1.68
C GLU A 332 -14.24 26.86 -1.47
N GLU A 333 -14.87 26.42 -2.56
CA GLU A 333 -15.97 25.45 -2.51
C GLU A 333 -15.52 24.10 -1.97
N TYR A 334 -14.40 23.55 -2.46
CA TYR A 334 -13.82 22.30 -1.94
C TYR A 334 -13.62 22.34 -0.42
N LYS A 335 -13.05 23.43 0.11
CA LYS A 335 -12.86 23.61 1.56
C LYS A 335 -14.16 23.74 2.35
N SER A 336 -15.26 24.11 1.69
CA SER A 336 -16.58 24.24 2.33
C SER A 336 -17.36 22.91 2.45
N MET A 337 -16.88 21.83 1.81
CA MET A 337 -17.53 20.51 1.78
C MET A 337 -17.32 19.73 3.11
N SER A 338 -17.83 20.28 4.20
CA SER A 338 -17.65 19.80 5.56
C SER A 338 -18.22 18.39 5.80
N PHE A 339 -19.44 18.13 5.35
CA PHE A 339 -20.11 16.85 5.50
C PHE A 339 -19.50 15.81 4.55
N THR A 340 -19.13 16.20 3.33
CA THR A 340 -18.33 15.35 2.43
C THR A 340 -17.04 14.88 3.12
N MET A 341 -16.33 15.76 3.83
CA MET A 341 -15.13 15.36 4.58
C MET A 341 -15.45 14.40 5.74
N MET A 342 -16.61 14.56 6.41
CA MET A 342 -17.07 13.58 7.40
C MET A 342 -17.33 12.20 6.77
N VAL A 343 -17.95 12.16 5.58
CA VAL A 343 -18.17 10.91 4.82
C VAL A 343 -16.85 10.27 4.42
N VAL A 344 -15.88 11.05 3.94
CA VAL A 344 -14.53 10.55 3.61
C VAL A 344 -13.87 9.95 4.84
N ASN A 345 -13.85 10.68 5.97
CA ASN A 345 -13.27 10.22 7.23
C ASN A 345 -13.93 8.94 7.74
N GLU A 346 -15.26 8.86 7.69
CA GLU A 346 -16.00 7.67 8.13
C GLU A 346 -15.76 6.48 7.20
N THR A 347 -15.65 6.74 5.89
CA THR A 347 -15.33 5.70 4.90
C THR A 347 -13.96 5.09 5.17
N VAL A 348 -12.92 5.90 5.40
CA VAL A 348 -11.58 5.36 5.70
C VAL A 348 -11.52 4.71 7.07
N ARG A 349 -12.27 5.22 8.06
CA ARG A 349 -12.38 4.62 9.41
C ARG A 349 -13.01 3.22 9.36
N MET A 350 -14.12 3.06 8.65
CA MET A 350 -14.80 1.76 8.54
C MET A 350 -14.10 0.81 7.56
N GLY A 351 -13.63 1.36 6.45
CA GLY A 351 -13.04 0.60 5.35
C GLY A 351 -11.65 0.07 5.63
N SER A 352 -10.87 0.71 6.51
CA SER A 352 -9.54 0.25 6.94
C SER A 352 -8.69 -0.29 5.78
N ILE A 353 -8.56 0.49 4.68
CA ILE A 353 -7.93 0.07 3.42
C ILE A 353 -6.54 -0.54 3.61
N LEU A 354 -5.78 0.01 4.55
CA LEU A 354 -4.51 -0.55 5.04
C LEU A 354 -4.68 -0.91 6.52
N PRO A 355 -5.05 -2.16 6.84
CA PRO A 355 -5.41 -2.54 8.22
C PRO A 355 -4.19 -2.69 9.14
N SER A 356 -2.98 -2.69 8.59
CA SER A 356 -1.74 -2.86 9.36
C SER A 356 -0.56 -2.20 8.64
N ILE A 357 0.40 -1.72 9.43
CA ILE A 357 1.70 -1.23 8.98
C ILE A 357 2.79 -2.03 9.69
N PHE A 358 3.89 -2.26 9.00
CA PHE A 358 4.98 -3.09 9.50
C PHE A 358 6.19 -2.23 9.83
N ARG A 359 6.79 -2.52 10.99
CA ARG A 359 7.97 -1.85 11.51
C ARG A 359 8.90 -2.90 12.10
N LYS A 360 10.19 -2.63 11.99
CA LYS A 360 11.22 -3.41 12.64
C LYS A 360 11.98 -2.52 13.62
N VAL A 361 12.48 -3.14 14.69
CA VAL A 361 13.36 -2.53 15.69
C VAL A 361 14.79 -3.00 15.41
N ASP A 362 15.77 -2.11 15.55
CA ASP A 362 17.20 -2.47 15.34
C ASP A 362 17.89 -2.95 16.63
N LYS A 363 17.21 -2.81 17.76
CA LYS A 363 17.72 -3.11 19.10
C LYS A 363 16.57 -3.54 19.99
N ASP A 364 16.90 -4.31 21.02
CA ASP A 364 15.95 -4.65 22.07
C ASP A 364 15.40 -3.38 22.72
N ILE A 365 14.07 -3.27 22.77
CA ILE A 365 13.37 -2.15 23.41
C ILE A 365 12.33 -2.66 24.40
N GLU A 366 12.09 -1.89 25.46
CA GLU A 366 11.03 -2.17 26.43
C GLU A 366 9.82 -1.26 26.19
N ILE A 367 8.65 -1.87 25.99
CA ILE A 367 7.38 -1.18 25.83
C ILE A 367 6.34 -1.87 26.72
N LYS A 368 5.66 -1.09 27.57
CA LYS A 368 4.60 -1.56 28.49
C LYS A 368 5.05 -2.77 29.33
N GLY A 369 6.30 -2.77 29.81
CA GLY A 369 6.86 -3.85 30.62
C GLY A 369 7.13 -5.15 29.84
N THR A 370 7.23 -5.06 28.51
CA THR A 370 7.58 -6.18 27.63
C THR A 370 8.76 -5.84 26.73
N VAL A 371 9.64 -6.82 26.51
CA VAL A 371 10.82 -6.69 25.65
C VAL A 371 10.46 -7.10 24.22
N TRP A 372 10.81 -6.24 23.26
CA TRP A 372 10.67 -6.50 21.83
C TRP A 372 12.07 -6.68 21.27
N ILE A 373 12.33 -7.83 20.66
CA ILE A 373 13.65 -8.27 20.19
C ILE A 373 13.78 -7.97 18.69
N ASP A 374 14.99 -7.59 18.25
CA ASP A 374 15.40 -7.46 16.83
C ASP A 374 15.33 -8.80 16.05
#